data_AF-A0A7X2PEB6-F1
#
_entry.id   AF-A0A7X2PEB6-F1
#
_cell.length_a   1.000
_cell.length_b   1.000
_cell.length_c   1.000
_cell.angle_alpha   90.00
_cell.angle_beta   90.00
_cell.angle_gamma   90.00
#
_symmetry.space_group_name_H-M   'P 1'
#
loop_
_entity.id
_entity.type
_entity.pdbx_description
1 polymer ?
#
loop_
_entity_poly.entity_id
_entity_poly.type
_entity_poly.pdbx_seq_one_letter_code
_entity_poly.pdbx_strand_id
1 'polypeptide(L)'
;MNVLYLAEGFKYKAEELNNLLGLDLISELLKKRVLVKLTDSSLSFEVIEEDIIEKEEPDLIDKSLYSSYAFDFVGFIVYCDICLFVYPKYFLRKKETLELRDPLSEDEIKDVFHQLSTVLYAIKKYRDSKTKNITDTSIEEIHHVRESRMAMMLYFLFDYFENGIYSNRKEINEINGNGEINWNLTIDSFQPIFVDNKPYYVSYCNQRMITNKECLASKIHAAVIKQCSDELASCGILEFLGLSEIYEIDSNTLDSLGDITALKKALINERRSQFNTRKHELLSYLIAYIEEEGKLKVKSEAQFYGTRNFNIIWEKAVSVAFGDVKDKIIGNGEERNYSTYIKNPEKKEKTHAPYYCINGNYYPWDGLRPDCICIGGNSFSILDAKYYLPEIKDGIRVGLPGVGDILKQHMYQKGYKDLIGERAKKNYFILPTCHSSNKVGIGRMPSPFFSQEDVSDIEVIFIDADKVLKAYLQNKKDDELICLLDHFNL
;
A
#
# COMPACT_ATOMS: atom_id res chain seq x y z
N MET A 1 10.47 -23.68 -8.63
CA MET A 1 9.52 -22.55 -8.63
C MET A 1 9.37 -22.06 -10.05
N ASN A 2 8.16 -22.04 -10.62
CA ASN A 2 7.87 -21.44 -11.91
C ASN A 2 7.48 -19.96 -11.68
N VAL A 3 8.34 -19.03 -12.12
CA VAL A 3 8.11 -17.58 -11.93
C VAL A 3 7.59 -16.98 -13.23
N LEU A 4 6.44 -16.30 -13.16
CA LEU A 4 5.77 -15.70 -14.31
C LEU A 4 5.56 -14.20 -14.08
N TYR A 5 5.87 -13.41 -15.10
CA TYR A 5 5.71 -11.95 -15.07
C TYR A 5 4.58 -11.53 -16.01
N LEU A 6 3.48 -11.10 -15.41
CA LEU A 6 2.23 -10.73 -16.07
C LEU A 6 1.94 -9.24 -15.86
N ALA A 7 1.14 -8.66 -16.75
CA ALA A 7 0.76 -7.26 -16.73
C ALA A 7 -0.70 -7.13 -16.32
N GLU A 8 -0.96 -6.16 -15.43
CA GLU A 8 -2.31 -5.69 -15.14
C GLU A 8 -2.99 -5.20 -16.44
N GLY A 9 -4.27 -5.55 -16.61
CA GLY A 9 -5.10 -5.09 -17.74
C GLY A 9 -4.73 -5.66 -19.12
N PHE A 10 -3.69 -6.49 -19.23
CA PHE A 10 -3.32 -7.14 -20.49
C PHE A 10 -4.27 -8.29 -20.81
N LYS A 11 -4.64 -8.44 -22.09
CA LYS A 11 -5.55 -9.48 -22.58
C LYS A 11 -4.77 -10.77 -22.85
N TYR A 12 -4.95 -11.76 -21.98
CA TYR A 12 -4.37 -13.10 -22.10
C TYR A 12 -5.38 -14.09 -22.68
N LYS A 13 -5.00 -14.87 -23.69
CA LYS A 13 -5.90 -15.91 -24.22
C LYS A 13 -6.26 -16.92 -23.14
N ALA A 14 -7.54 -17.25 -23.03
CA ALA A 14 -8.04 -18.11 -21.97
C ALA A 14 -7.38 -19.51 -21.99
N GLU A 15 -7.25 -20.09 -23.18
CA GLU A 15 -6.60 -21.40 -23.37
C GLU A 15 -5.14 -21.41 -22.92
N GLU A 16 -4.36 -20.39 -23.30
CA GLU A 16 -2.95 -20.29 -22.95
C GLU A 16 -2.75 -20.13 -21.44
N LEU A 17 -3.55 -19.27 -20.80
CA LEU A 17 -3.44 -19.01 -19.36
C LEU A 17 -3.94 -20.20 -18.52
N ASN A 18 -5.00 -20.88 -18.96
CA ASN A 18 -5.50 -22.09 -18.31
C ASN A 18 -4.48 -23.23 -18.35
N ASN A 19 -3.79 -23.39 -19.49
CA ASN A 19 -2.72 -24.38 -19.63
C ASN A 19 -1.49 -24.04 -18.77
N LEU A 20 -1.21 -22.75 -18.56
CA LEU A 20 -0.05 -22.28 -17.80
C LEU A 20 -0.26 -22.36 -16.29
N LEU A 21 -1.45 -21.97 -15.81
CA LEU A 21 -1.74 -21.81 -14.37
C LEU A 21 -2.51 -22.99 -13.77
N GLY A 22 -3.16 -23.80 -14.59
CA GLY A 22 -4.08 -24.84 -14.13
C GLY A 22 -5.43 -24.29 -13.69
N LEU A 23 -6.47 -25.13 -13.78
CA LEU A 23 -7.86 -24.71 -13.53
C LEU A 23 -8.12 -24.35 -12.06
N ASP A 24 -7.42 -24.98 -11.11
CA ASP A 24 -7.59 -24.72 -9.69
C ASP A 24 -7.16 -23.29 -9.33
N LEU A 25 -5.97 -22.88 -9.77
CA LEU A 25 -5.48 -21.52 -9.58
C LEU A 25 -6.38 -20.51 -10.30
N ILE A 26 -6.76 -20.77 -11.56
CA ILE A 26 -7.68 -19.89 -12.29
C ILE A 26 -9.01 -19.70 -11.54
N SER A 27 -9.59 -20.77 -11.01
CA SER A 27 -10.83 -20.69 -10.21
C SER A 27 -10.65 -19.80 -8.98
N GLU A 28 -9.51 -19.92 -8.30
CA GLU A 28 -9.20 -19.11 -7.13
C GLU A 28 -8.98 -17.63 -7.48
N LEU A 29 -8.23 -17.35 -8.55
CA LEU A 29 -8.01 -15.99 -9.04
C LEU A 29 -9.32 -15.29 -9.42
N LEU A 30 -10.25 -16.02 -10.06
CA LEU A 30 -11.58 -15.51 -10.41
C LEU A 30 -12.43 -15.26 -9.15
N LYS A 31 -12.46 -16.20 -8.20
CA LYS A 31 -13.20 -16.05 -6.91
C LYS A 31 -12.74 -14.83 -6.12
N LYS A 32 -11.44 -14.51 -6.16
CA LYS A 32 -10.86 -13.35 -5.48
C LYS A 32 -10.94 -12.05 -6.30
N ARG A 33 -11.57 -12.07 -7.49
CA ARG A 33 -11.62 -10.96 -8.47
C ARG A 33 -10.23 -10.39 -8.80
N VAL A 34 -9.20 -11.24 -8.79
CA VAL A 34 -7.84 -10.89 -9.22
C VAL A 34 -7.69 -11.06 -10.73
N LEU A 35 -8.45 -12.01 -11.27
CA LEU A 35 -8.60 -12.25 -12.70
C LEU A 35 -10.03 -11.93 -13.11
N VAL A 36 -10.19 -11.31 -14.27
CA VAL A 36 -11.49 -10.95 -14.86
C VAL A 36 -11.63 -11.62 -16.23
N LYS A 37 -12.85 -12.07 -16.56
CA LYS A 37 -13.16 -12.66 -17.86
C LYS A 37 -13.46 -11.57 -18.88
N LEU A 38 -12.99 -11.73 -20.11
CA LEU A 38 -13.24 -10.82 -21.23
C LEU A 38 -14.00 -11.54 -22.34
N THR A 39 -15.06 -10.93 -22.88
CA THR A 39 -15.83 -11.40 -24.03
C THR A 39 -15.37 -10.71 -25.32
N ASP A 40 -15.59 -11.33 -26.48
CA ASP A 40 -15.09 -10.83 -27.77
C ASP A 40 -15.77 -9.54 -28.27
N SER A 41 -16.89 -9.13 -27.67
CA SER A 41 -17.69 -7.98 -28.11
C SER A 41 -17.54 -6.71 -27.27
N SER A 42 -16.68 -6.67 -26.25
CA SER A 42 -16.51 -5.45 -25.46
C SER A 42 -15.10 -5.28 -24.88
N LEU A 43 -14.54 -4.10 -25.11
CA LEU A 43 -13.41 -3.54 -24.35
C LEU A 43 -13.85 -3.10 -22.93
N SER A 44 -15.03 -3.52 -22.45
CA SER A 44 -15.52 -3.19 -21.12
C SER A 44 -15.14 -4.29 -20.15
N PHE A 45 -14.42 -3.90 -19.09
CA PHE A 45 -14.29 -4.70 -17.88
C PHE A 45 -15.70 -4.96 -17.34
N GLU A 46 -16.28 -6.13 -17.58
CA GLU A 46 -17.46 -6.55 -16.83
C GLU A 46 -16.99 -6.87 -15.40
N VAL A 47 -17.11 -5.86 -14.54
CA VAL A 47 -17.20 -6.08 -13.10
C VAL A 47 -18.54 -6.77 -12.90
N ILE A 48 -18.51 -8.03 -12.48
CA ILE A 48 -19.71 -8.72 -12.02
C ILE A 48 -20.17 -7.97 -10.76
N GLU A 49 -21.18 -7.10 -10.90
CA GLU A 49 -21.82 -6.39 -9.79
C GLU A 49 -22.37 -7.38 -8.77
N GLU A 50 -22.38 -6.97 -7.50
CA GLU A 50 -22.68 -7.82 -6.34
C GLU A 50 -24.12 -8.38 -6.30
N ASP A 51 -25.02 -7.87 -7.13
CA ASP A 51 -26.45 -8.17 -7.02
C ASP A 51 -26.94 -9.39 -7.85
N ILE A 52 -26.05 -10.09 -8.56
CA ILE A 52 -26.41 -11.29 -9.36
C ILE A 52 -25.94 -12.61 -8.71
N ILE A 53 -25.34 -12.58 -7.51
CA ILE A 53 -24.97 -13.82 -6.80
C ILE A 53 -26.18 -14.36 -6.01
N GLU A 54 -27.29 -14.64 -6.71
CA GLU A 54 -28.16 -15.73 -6.26
C GLU A 54 -27.47 -17.05 -6.62
N LYS A 55 -26.84 -17.65 -5.60
CA LYS A 55 -26.59 -19.11 -5.48
C LYS A 55 -26.48 -19.88 -6.80
N GLU A 56 -25.47 -19.60 -7.60
CA GLU A 56 -24.97 -20.60 -8.53
C GLU A 56 -23.54 -20.91 -8.13
N GLU A 57 -23.32 -22.18 -7.75
CA GLU A 57 -21.97 -22.74 -7.70
C GLU A 57 -21.25 -22.39 -9.00
N PRO A 58 -19.93 -22.15 -8.98
CA PRO A 58 -19.20 -21.87 -10.21
C PRO A 58 -19.27 -23.12 -11.08
N ASP A 59 -20.25 -23.16 -11.98
CA ASP A 59 -20.31 -24.11 -13.07
C ASP A 59 -19.08 -23.85 -13.94
N LEU A 60 -18.02 -24.56 -13.59
CA LEU A 60 -17.03 -25.05 -14.52
C LEU A 60 -17.81 -25.81 -15.59
N ILE A 61 -18.22 -25.14 -16.66
CA ILE A 61 -18.42 -25.62 -18.05
C ILE A 61 -19.33 -24.60 -18.74
N ASP A 62 -18.73 -23.55 -19.29
CA ASP A 62 -18.99 -23.25 -20.69
C ASP A 62 -17.70 -22.72 -21.32
N LYS A 63 -16.92 -23.62 -21.93
CA LYS A 63 -15.67 -23.29 -22.64
C LYS A 63 -15.91 -22.37 -23.84
N SER A 64 -17.16 -22.05 -24.19
CA SER A 64 -17.55 -21.39 -25.44
C SER A 64 -17.77 -19.87 -25.38
N LEU A 65 -17.83 -19.25 -24.19
CA LEU A 65 -18.25 -17.83 -24.07
C LEU A 65 -17.12 -16.81 -23.89
N TYR A 66 -15.93 -17.21 -23.42
CA TYR A 66 -14.85 -16.28 -23.08
C TYR A 66 -13.58 -16.56 -23.87
N SER A 67 -13.08 -15.56 -24.60
CA SER A 67 -11.87 -15.70 -25.41
C SER A 67 -10.60 -15.35 -24.62
N SER A 68 -10.70 -14.62 -23.51
CA SER A 68 -9.53 -14.12 -22.79
C SER A 68 -9.78 -13.76 -21.32
N TYR A 69 -8.69 -13.59 -20.57
CA TYR A 69 -8.64 -13.07 -19.21
C TYR A 69 -7.80 -11.79 -19.13
N ALA A 70 -8.02 -10.98 -18.10
CA ALA A 70 -7.12 -9.90 -17.71
C ALA A 70 -6.96 -9.83 -16.18
N PHE A 71 -5.79 -9.42 -15.72
CA PHE A 71 -5.55 -9.21 -14.29
C PHE A 71 -6.02 -7.82 -13.86
N ASP A 72 -6.83 -7.77 -12.80
CA ASP A 72 -7.23 -6.55 -12.09
C ASP A 72 -6.51 -6.50 -10.74
N PHE A 73 -5.18 -6.58 -10.78
CA PHE A 73 -4.34 -6.73 -9.61
C PHE A 73 -2.90 -6.31 -9.93
N VAL A 74 -2.24 -5.70 -8.95
CA VAL A 74 -0.82 -5.35 -8.98
C VAL A 74 -0.16 -5.89 -7.72
N GLY A 75 0.90 -6.67 -7.88
CA GLY A 75 1.64 -7.29 -6.78
C GLY A 75 2.15 -8.68 -7.16
N PHE A 76 2.13 -9.61 -6.22
CA PHE A 76 2.49 -11.00 -6.49
C PHE A 76 1.56 -12.02 -5.83
N ILE A 77 1.56 -13.22 -6.38
CA ILE A 77 0.69 -14.34 -6.01
C ILE A 77 1.54 -15.60 -5.93
N VAL A 78 1.39 -16.37 -4.85
CA VAL A 78 2.07 -17.66 -4.68
C VAL A 78 1.03 -18.75 -4.59
N TYR A 79 1.19 -19.79 -5.39
CA TYR A 79 0.33 -20.98 -5.37
C TYR A 79 1.16 -22.22 -5.67
N CYS A 80 1.28 -23.12 -4.69
CA CYS A 80 2.14 -24.31 -4.78
C CYS A 80 3.58 -23.92 -5.18
N ASP A 81 4.03 -24.33 -6.36
CA ASP A 81 5.35 -24.05 -6.93
C ASP A 81 5.35 -22.89 -7.94
N ILE A 82 4.24 -22.17 -8.10
CA ILE A 82 4.07 -21.06 -9.04
C ILE A 82 4.13 -19.72 -8.28
N CYS A 83 4.94 -18.78 -8.79
CA CYS A 83 4.95 -17.38 -8.37
C CYS A 83 4.57 -16.48 -9.54
N LEU A 84 3.48 -15.73 -9.40
CA LEU A 84 3.02 -14.75 -10.39
C LEU A 84 3.37 -13.35 -9.90
N PHE A 85 4.15 -12.62 -10.67
CA PHE A 85 4.36 -11.19 -10.50
C PHE A 85 3.49 -10.43 -11.49
N VAL A 86 2.52 -9.67 -10.99
CA VAL A 86 1.63 -8.86 -11.81
C VAL A 86 2.04 -7.39 -11.68
N TYR A 87 2.69 -6.86 -12.72
CA TYR A 87 3.20 -5.50 -12.73
C TYR A 87 2.15 -4.48 -13.20
N PRO A 88 2.26 -3.22 -12.73
CA PRO A 88 1.33 -2.16 -13.09
C PRO A 88 1.29 -1.96 -14.60
N LYS A 89 0.08 -1.71 -15.14
CA LYS A 89 -0.13 -1.60 -16.58
C LYS A 89 0.73 -0.52 -17.27
N TYR A 90 1.06 0.58 -16.58
CA TYR A 90 1.91 1.65 -17.15
C TYR A 90 3.33 1.24 -17.48
N PHE A 91 3.78 0.09 -16.99
CA PHE A 91 5.01 -0.53 -17.40
C PHE A 91 4.82 -1.18 -18.78
N LEU A 92 4.87 -0.33 -19.81
CA LEU A 92 4.71 -0.73 -21.20
C LEU A 92 5.99 -1.38 -21.73
N ARG A 93 5.96 -2.70 -21.89
CA ARG A 93 6.88 -3.40 -22.80
C ARG A 93 6.60 -2.99 -24.24
N LYS A 94 7.58 -3.19 -25.14
CA LYS A 94 7.32 -3.19 -26.58
C LYS A 94 6.21 -4.21 -26.84
N LYS A 95 5.00 -3.74 -27.17
CA LYS A 95 3.79 -4.56 -27.38
C LYS A 95 3.98 -5.74 -28.34
N GLU A 96 4.99 -5.67 -29.19
CA GLU A 96 5.31 -6.65 -30.23
C GLU A 96 5.94 -7.95 -29.68
N THR A 97 6.41 -7.99 -28.42
CA THR A 97 7.10 -9.16 -27.82
C THR A 97 6.34 -9.83 -26.65
N LEU A 98 5.08 -9.46 -26.41
CA LEU A 98 4.28 -10.02 -25.32
C LEU A 98 3.50 -11.28 -25.75
N GLU A 99 4.21 -12.31 -26.24
CA GLU A 99 3.67 -13.66 -26.17
C GLU A 99 3.93 -14.21 -24.75
N LEU A 100 2.96 -14.90 -24.15
CA LEU A 100 3.05 -15.52 -22.81
C LEU A 100 4.28 -16.44 -22.62
N ARG A 101 4.98 -16.77 -23.71
CA ARG A 101 6.07 -17.73 -23.78
C ARG A 101 7.44 -17.13 -24.13
N ASP A 102 7.52 -15.84 -24.48
CA ASP A 102 8.81 -15.22 -24.72
C ASP A 102 9.49 -14.92 -23.38
N PRO A 103 10.64 -15.57 -23.07
CA PRO A 103 11.35 -15.31 -21.84
C PRO A 103 11.89 -13.88 -21.87
N LEU A 104 11.74 -13.19 -20.75
CA LEU A 104 12.32 -11.86 -20.58
C LEU A 104 13.84 -11.94 -20.64
N SER A 105 14.45 -10.95 -21.28
CA SER A 105 15.89 -10.74 -21.13
C SER A 105 16.25 -10.39 -19.69
N GLU A 106 17.49 -10.66 -19.27
CA GLU A 106 17.94 -10.37 -17.90
C GLU A 106 17.75 -8.89 -17.52
N ASP A 107 17.93 -7.98 -18.47
CA ASP A 107 17.77 -6.54 -18.23
C ASP A 107 16.28 -6.16 -18.08
N GLU A 108 15.38 -6.76 -18.85
CA GLU A 108 13.93 -6.57 -18.68
C GLU A 108 13.45 -7.13 -17.34
N ILE A 109 14.00 -8.25 -16.89
CA ILE A 109 13.72 -8.80 -15.56
C ILE A 109 14.14 -7.78 -14.51
N LYS A 110 15.35 -7.20 -14.59
CA LYS A 110 15.83 -6.17 -13.65
C LYS A 110 14.98 -4.90 -13.64
N ASP A 111 14.43 -4.49 -14.78
CA ASP A 111 13.55 -3.32 -14.84
C ASP A 111 12.18 -3.60 -14.21
N VAL A 112 11.56 -4.73 -14.56
CA VAL A 112 10.31 -5.21 -13.93
C VAL A 112 10.51 -5.36 -12.42
N PHE A 113 11.67 -5.87 -12.05
CA PHE A 113 12.11 -6.07 -10.68
C PHE A 113 12.15 -4.77 -9.88
N HIS A 114 12.84 -3.77 -10.40
CA HIS A 114 12.96 -2.46 -9.77
C HIS A 114 11.60 -1.79 -9.58
N GLN A 115 10.78 -1.84 -10.61
CA GLN A 115 9.46 -1.20 -10.66
C GLN A 115 8.48 -1.84 -9.68
N LEU A 116 8.36 -3.18 -9.73
CA LEU A 116 7.50 -3.89 -8.79
C LEU A 116 7.97 -3.70 -7.35
N SER A 117 9.28 -3.71 -7.08
CA SER A 117 9.79 -3.45 -5.74
C SER A 117 9.30 -2.09 -5.22
N THR A 118 9.46 -1.03 -6.01
CA THR A 118 9.00 0.33 -5.70
C THR A 118 7.48 0.36 -5.44
N VAL A 119 6.71 -0.34 -6.27
CA VAL A 119 5.26 -0.48 -6.16
C VAL A 119 4.84 -1.21 -4.88
N LEU A 120 5.50 -2.32 -4.54
CA LEU A 120 5.21 -3.09 -3.33
C LEU A 120 5.50 -2.27 -2.07
N TYR A 121 6.61 -1.51 -2.05
CA TYR A 121 6.88 -0.57 -0.96
C TYR A 121 5.82 0.51 -0.86
N ALA A 122 5.30 1.02 -1.99
CA ALA A 122 4.22 2.01 -1.99
C ALA A 122 2.91 1.42 -1.46
N ILE A 123 2.58 0.18 -1.85
CA ILE A 123 1.45 -0.59 -1.31
C ILE A 123 1.59 -0.78 0.19
N LYS A 124 2.78 -1.18 0.67
CA LYS A 124 3.07 -1.30 2.11
C LYS A 124 2.85 0.03 2.84
N LYS A 125 3.46 1.12 2.37
CA LYS A 125 3.30 2.46 2.97
C LYS A 125 1.83 2.87 3.04
N TYR A 126 1.07 2.62 1.97
CA TYR A 126 -0.35 2.91 1.93
C TYR A 126 -1.13 2.13 2.99
N ARG A 127 -0.90 0.82 3.10
CA ARG A 127 -1.54 -0.04 4.10
C ARG A 127 -1.21 0.41 5.52
N ASP A 128 0.08 0.66 5.80
CA ASP A 128 0.54 1.10 7.12
C ASP A 128 -0.11 2.44 7.54
N SER A 129 -0.36 3.34 6.57
CA SER A 129 -1.07 4.60 6.82
C SER A 129 -2.54 4.40 7.19
N LYS A 130 -3.22 3.40 6.63
CA LYS A 130 -4.61 3.07 6.98
C LYS A 130 -4.69 2.41 8.36
N THR A 131 -3.77 1.50 8.68
CA THR A 131 -3.75 0.79 9.96
C THR A 131 -3.51 1.72 11.16
N LYS A 132 -2.77 2.81 10.99
CA LYS A 132 -2.47 3.78 12.06
C LYS A 132 -3.63 4.72 12.41
N ASN A 133 -4.60 4.91 11.51
CA ASN A 133 -5.72 5.87 11.67
C ASN A 133 -6.99 5.24 12.27
N ILE A 134 -6.89 4.08 12.92
CA ILE A 134 -8.06 3.35 13.44
C ILE A 134 -8.51 3.93 14.77
N THR A 135 -9.31 4.99 14.68
CA THR A 135 -10.49 5.20 15.53
C THR A 135 -11.67 5.30 14.58
N ASP A 136 -12.51 4.27 14.57
CA ASP A 136 -13.74 4.11 13.79
C ASP A 136 -13.65 3.84 12.27
N THR A 137 -14.50 2.87 11.90
CA THR A 137 -15.09 2.54 10.59
C THR A 137 -14.34 1.67 9.55
N SER A 138 -15.07 0.62 9.14
CA SER A 138 -14.80 -0.46 8.16
C SER A 138 -13.77 -1.53 8.56
N ILE A 139 -14.28 -2.48 9.33
CA ILE A 139 -13.62 -3.68 9.83
C ILE A 139 -13.27 -4.68 8.69
N GLU A 140 -13.98 -4.65 7.55
CA GLU A 140 -13.84 -5.64 6.46
C GLU A 140 -12.57 -5.49 5.60
N GLU A 141 -12.10 -4.28 5.27
CA GLU A 141 -10.84 -4.11 4.51
C GLU A 141 -9.59 -4.47 5.34
N ILE A 142 -9.67 -4.31 6.66
CA ILE A 142 -8.57 -4.61 7.59
C ILE A 142 -8.50 -6.11 7.91
N HIS A 143 -9.64 -6.82 7.87
CA HIS A 143 -9.64 -8.27 8.10
C HIS A 143 -8.88 -9.03 7.00
N HIS A 144 -9.09 -8.73 5.72
CA HIS A 144 -8.33 -9.38 4.65
C HIS A 144 -6.82 -9.09 4.67
N VAL A 145 -6.40 -7.94 5.23
CA VAL A 145 -4.97 -7.57 5.33
C VAL A 145 -4.26 -8.30 6.48
N ARG A 146 -4.99 -8.68 7.53
CA ARG A 146 -4.49 -9.54 8.62
C ARG A 146 -4.59 -11.04 8.32
N GLU A 147 -5.26 -11.40 7.24
CA GLU A 147 -5.53 -12.80 6.85
C GLU A 147 -4.55 -13.36 5.81
N SER A 148 -3.76 -12.53 5.13
CA SER A 148 -2.77 -13.04 4.17
C SER A 148 -1.47 -13.42 4.88
N ARG A 149 -1.19 -14.73 5.00
CA ARG A 149 0.09 -15.27 5.48
C ARG A 149 1.29 -14.55 4.90
N MET A 150 1.28 -14.33 3.59
CA MET A 150 2.35 -13.66 2.85
C MET A 150 2.59 -12.24 3.36
N ALA A 151 1.54 -11.49 3.66
CA ALA A 151 1.67 -10.15 4.24
C ALA A 151 2.32 -10.20 5.63
N MET A 152 2.01 -11.23 6.44
CA MET A 152 2.64 -11.43 7.74
C MET A 152 4.11 -11.83 7.63
N MET A 153 4.45 -12.75 6.72
CA MET A 153 5.83 -13.17 6.45
C MET A 153 6.71 -11.98 6.08
N LEU A 154 6.24 -11.14 5.15
CA LEU A 154 6.92 -9.91 4.76
C LEU A 154 7.01 -8.91 5.92
N TYR A 155 5.94 -8.76 6.71
CA TYR A 155 5.97 -7.91 7.89
C TYR A 155 7.07 -8.34 8.88
N PHE A 156 7.19 -9.64 9.19
CA PHE A 156 8.21 -10.13 10.12
C PHE A 156 9.62 -9.87 9.64
N LEU A 157 9.89 -10.09 8.34
CA LEU A 157 11.20 -9.80 7.78
C LEU A 157 11.53 -8.32 7.83
N PHE A 158 10.62 -7.45 7.41
CA PHE A 158 10.87 -5.99 7.44
C PHE A 158 11.05 -5.49 8.88
N ASP A 159 10.21 -5.91 9.83
CA ASP A 159 10.39 -5.54 11.26
C ASP A 159 11.74 -6.03 11.80
N TYR A 160 12.16 -7.24 11.42
CA TYR A 160 13.44 -7.81 11.80
C TYR A 160 14.63 -7.03 11.22
N PHE A 161 14.62 -6.68 9.93
CA PHE A 161 15.72 -5.91 9.34
C PHE A 161 15.85 -4.51 9.96
N GLU A 162 14.73 -3.89 10.33
CA GLU A 162 14.75 -2.57 10.95
C GLU A 162 15.13 -2.61 12.44
N ASN A 163 14.73 -3.65 13.17
CA ASN A 163 14.74 -3.61 14.62
C ASN A 163 15.32 -4.85 15.33
N GLY A 164 15.68 -5.89 14.59
CA GLY A 164 16.14 -7.16 15.09
C GLY A 164 15.09 -7.98 15.84
N ILE A 165 15.56 -9.08 16.47
CA ILE A 165 14.71 -10.00 17.23
C ILE A 165 14.01 -9.26 18.38
N TYR A 166 12.80 -9.73 18.67
CA TYR A 166 12.01 -9.24 19.81
C TYR A 166 12.84 -9.37 21.09
N SER A 167 12.78 -8.37 21.96
CA SER A 167 13.46 -8.42 23.24
C SER A 167 12.75 -7.60 24.29
N ASN A 168 12.82 -8.05 25.54
CA ASN A 168 12.23 -7.36 26.67
C ASN A 168 13.29 -6.76 27.57
N ARG A 169 12.90 -5.76 28.36
CA ARG A 169 13.74 -5.33 29.48
C ARG A 169 13.28 -6.10 30.71
N LYS A 170 14.20 -6.82 31.33
CA LYS A 170 13.98 -7.54 32.57
C LYS A 170 14.80 -6.87 33.66
N GLU A 171 14.16 -6.69 34.80
CA GLU A 171 14.83 -6.29 36.01
C GLU A 171 15.53 -7.48 36.66
N ILE A 172 16.79 -7.31 37.02
CA ILE A 172 17.54 -8.31 37.78
C ILE A 172 18.13 -7.68 39.03
N ASN A 173 18.22 -8.51 40.07
CA ASN A 173 18.92 -8.19 41.30
C ASN A 173 20.25 -8.95 41.32
N GLU A 174 21.34 -8.24 41.59
CA GLU A 174 22.69 -8.77 41.68
C GLU A 174 23.31 -8.35 43.01
N ILE A 175 24.12 -9.22 43.62
CA ILE A 175 24.84 -8.88 44.86
C ILE A 175 26.10 -8.13 44.49
N ASN A 176 26.29 -6.93 45.07
CA ASN A 176 27.42 -6.03 44.81
C ASN A 176 27.62 -5.73 43.31
N GLY A 177 26.51 -5.61 42.58
CA GLY A 177 26.50 -5.26 41.17
C GLY A 177 26.71 -3.76 40.93
N ASN A 178 26.73 -3.38 39.65
CA ASN A 178 26.91 -1.98 39.21
C ASN A 178 25.58 -1.22 39.05
N GLY A 179 24.46 -1.80 39.49
CA GLY A 179 23.13 -1.19 39.44
C GLY A 179 22.85 -0.26 40.62
N GLU A 180 21.65 0.31 40.67
CA GLU A 180 21.21 1.09 41.82
C GLU A 180 21.02 0.19 43.04
N ILE A 181 21.42 0.63 44.23
CA ILE A 181 21.30 -0.19 45.45
C ILE A 181 19.82 -0.25 45.86
N ASN A 182 19.26 -1.46 45.90
CA ASN A 182 17.96 -1.70 46.50
C ASN A 182 18.13 -1.85 48.02
N TRP A 183 18.00 -0.74 48.74
CA TRP A 183 18.20 -0.71 50.19
C TRP A 183 17.22 -1.57 50.96
N ASN A 184 15.95 -1.65 50.53
CA ASN A 184 14.94 -2.48 51.20
C ASN A 184 15.36 -3.95 51.17
N LEU A 185 15.67 -4.49 49.99
CA LEU A 185 16.17 -5.87 49.85
C LEU A 185 17.50 -6.08 50.57
N THR A 186 18.39 -5.08 50.56
CA THR A 186 19.69 -5.15 51.23
C THR A 186 19.55 -5.27 52.75
N ILE A 187 18.68 -4.46 53.36
CA ILE A 187 18.43 -4.46 54.80
C ILE A 187 17.76 -5.77 55.23
N ASP A 188 16.81 -6.27 54.42
CA ASP A 188 16.09 -7.50 54.71
C ASP A 188 16.96 -8.76 54.52
N SER A 189 17.92 -8.72 53.60
CA SER A 189 18.70 -9.90 53.19
C SER A 189 20.07 -10.01 53.86
N PHE A 190 20.68 -8.90 54.29
CA PHE A 190 22.03 -8.88 54.82
C PHE A 190 22.09 -8.27 56.21
N GLN A 191 22.96 -8.83 57.06
CA GLN A 191 23.19 -8.28 58.38
C GLN A 191 24.26 -7.17 58.34
N PRO A 192 23.99 -5.98 58.87
CA PRO A 192 24.98 -4.91 58.91
C PRO A 192 26.03 -5.15 60.00
N ILE A 193 27.23 -4.63 59.77
CA ILE A 193 28.29 -4.49 60.77
C ILE A 193 28.15 -3.13 61.42
N PHE A 194 28.07 -3.07 62.75
CA PHE A 194 27.94 -1.80 63.47
C PHE A 194 29.31 -1.27 63.89
N VAL A 195 29.61 -0.03 63.50
CA VAL A 195 30.78 0.73 63.97
C VAL A 195 30.28 2.10 64.43
N ASP A 196 30.59 2.48 65.67
CA ASP A 196 30.10 3.71 66.31
C ASP A 196 28.57 3.91 66.21
N ASN A 197 27.81 2.83 66.46
CA ASN A 197 26.35 2.80 66.36
C ASN A 197 25.78 3.13 64.95
N LYS A 198 26.61 3.00 63.90
CA LYS A 198 26.20 3.15 62.50
C LYS A 198 26.30 1.81 61.76
N PRO A 199 25.25 1.40 61.02
CA PRO A 199 25.27 0.16 60.25
C PRO A 199 26.06 0.34 58.94
N TYR A 200 26.97 -0.60 58.68
CA TYR A 200 27.72 -0.72 57.42
C TYR A 200 27.41 -2.06 56.76
N TYR A 201 26.98 -2.02 55.50
CA TYR A 201 26.67 -3.19 54.70
C TYR A 201 27.87 -3.51 53.79
N VAL A 202 28.50 -4.66 54.00
CA VAL A 202 29.61 -5.16 53.16
C VAL A 202 29.08 -5.79 51.87
N SER A 203 27.86 -6.34 51.93
CA SER A 203 27.14 -6.85 50.77
C SER A 203 25.80 -6.13 50.64
N TYR A 204 25.47 -5.77 49.41
CA TYR A 204 24.23 -5.07 49.08
C TYR A 204 23.63 -5.60 47.78
N CYS A 205 22.31 -5.53 47.67
CA CYS A 205 21.58 -5.92 46.45
C CYS A 205 21.49 -4.71 45.53
N ASN A 206 21.94 -4.85 44.29
CA ASN A 206 21.78 -3.86 43.23
C ASN A 206 20.71 -4.31 42.26
N GLN A 207 19.95 -3.34 41.74
CA GLN A 207 18.87 -3.53 40.77
C GLN A 207 19.28 -2.85 39.46
N ARG A 208 19.15 -3.57 38.35
CA ARG A 208 19.37 -3.02 37.02
C ARG A 208 18.47 -3.64 35.97
N MET A 209 18.22 -2.88 34.92
CA MET A 209 17.48 -3.33 33.75
C MET A 209 18.42 -3.94 32.72
N ILE A 210 18.16 -5.19 32.34
CA ILE A 210 18.87 -5.89 31.26
C ILE A 210 17.95 -6.22 30.09
N THR A 211 18.51 -6.30 28.89
CA THR A 211 17.78 -6.79 27.72
C THR A 211 17.72 -8.32 27.77
N ASN A 212 16.52 -8.85 27.95
CA ASN A 212 16.20 -10.26 27.86
C ASN A 212 15.79 -10.63 26.42
N LYS A 213 16.71 -11.29 25.71
CA LYS A 213 16.48 -11.88 24.37
C LYS A 213 16.11 -13.37 24.41
N GLU A 214 16.06 -13.96 25.60
CA GLU A 214 15.84 -15.40 25.81
C GLU A 214 14.40 -15.74 26.23
N CYS A 215 13.50 -14.75 26.25
CA CYS A 215 12.09 -15.04 26.58
C CYS A 215 11.44 -15.87 25.48
N LEU A 216 10.41 -16.63 25.84
CA LEU A 216 9.70 -17.50 24.90
C LEU A 216 9.18 -16.74 23.67
N ALA A 217 8.69 -15.51 23.83
CA ALA A 217 8.27 -14.67 22.70
C ALA A 217 9.43 -14.32 21.75
N SER A 218 10.65 -14.14 22.27
CA SER A 218 11.85 -13.92 21.44
C SER A 218 12.20 -15.17 20.63
N LYS A 219 12.11 -16.35 21.28
CA LYS A 219 12.36 -17.64 20.62
C LYS A 219 11.33 -17.96 19.54
N ILE A 220 10.05 -17.69 19.83
CA ILE A 220 8.97 -17.80 18.84
C ILE A 220 9.23 -16.86 17.67
N HIS A 221 9.56 -15.59 17.93
CA HIS A 221 9.83 -14.63 16.86
C HIS A 221 11.01 -15.08 15.98
N ALA A 222 12.11 -15.55 16.59
CA ALA A 222 13.26 -16.08 15.87
C ALA A 222 12.90 -17.28 14.96
N ALA A 223 12.13 -18.23 15.48
CA ALA A 223 11.65 -19.38 14.72
C ALA A 223 10.77 -18.98 13.53
N VAL A 224 9.84 -18.04 13.74
CA VAL A 224 8.98 -17.50 12.68
C VAL A 224 9.81 -16.79 11.61
N ILE A 225 10.75 -15.92 11.99
CA ILE A 225 11.62 -15.23 11.02
C ILE A 225 12.37 -16.23 10.15
N LYS A 226 12.95 -17.27 10.76
CA LYS A 226 13.71 -18.29 10.02
C LYS A 226 12.80 -19.03 9.04
N GLN A 227 11.64 -19.49 9.48
CA GLN A 227 10.66 -20.16 8.62
C GLN A 227 10.21 -19.24 7.47
N CYS A 228 9.88 -17.99 7.75
CA CYS A 228 9.48 -17.02 6.73
C CYS A 228 10.62 -16.75 5.73
N SER A 229 11.86 -16.61 6.21
CA SER A 229 13.03 -16.42 5.35
C SER A 229 13.22 -17.60 4.41
N ASP A 230 13.21 -18.83 4.92
CA ASP A 230 13.44 -20.03 4.12
C ASP A 230 12.33 -20.22 3.07
N GLU A 231 11.08 -19.95 3.46
CA GLU A 231 9.96 -20.04 2.53
C GLU A 231 10.01 -18.95 1.45
N LEU A 232 10.25 -17.69 1.82
CA LEU A 232 10.37 -16.60 0.84
C LEU A 232 11.61 -16.76 -0.05
N ALA A 233 12.69 -17.37 0.44
CA ALA A 233 13.84 -17.77 -0.36
C ALA A 233 13.44 -18.84 -1.39
N SER A 234 12.74 -19.88 -0.95
CA SER A 234 12.26 -20.96 -1.81
C SER A 234 11.32 -20.46 -2.91
N CYS A 235 10.57 -19.39 -2.63
CA CYS A 235 9.71 -18.71 -3.58
C CYS A 235 10.40 -17.73 -4.52
N GLY A 236 11.71 -17.48 -4.36
CA GLY A 236 12.44 -16.43 -5.08
C GLY A 236 12.05 -15.01 -4.67
N ILE A 237 11.23 -14.86 -3.62
CA ILE A 237 10.71 -13.55 -3.17
C ILE A 237 11.79 -12.74 -2.45
N LEU A 238 12.72 -13.39 -1.73
CA LEU A 238 13.82 -12.67 -1.06
C LEU A 238 14.77 -12.02 -2.04
N GLU A 239 15.22 -12.79 -3.05
CA GLU A 239 15.95 -12.24 -4.20
C GLU A 239 15.12 -11.13 -4.84
N PHE A 240 13.81 -11.36 -4.94
CA PHE A 240 12.88 -10.37 -5.44
C PHE A 240 12.69 -9.11 -4.54
N LEU A 241 13.17 -9.09 -3.31
CA LEU A 241 13.10 -7.87 -2.48
C LEU A 241 14.47 -7.23 -2.33
N GLY A 242 15.49 -7.79 -2.99
CA GLY A 242 16.89 -7.43 -2.74
C GLY A 242 17.30 -7.77 -1.30
N LEU A 243 16.63 -8.72 -0.66
CA LEU A 243 16.86 -9.12 0.72
C LEU A 243 17.74 -10.37 0.74
N SER A 244 18.70 -10.39 1.65
CA SER A 244 19.52 -11.57 1.89
C SER A 244 18.77 -12.58 2.77
N GLU A 245 18.96 -13.87 2.47
CA GLU A 245 18.46 -14.93 3.32
C GLU A 245 19.12 -14.88 4.70
N ILE A 246 18.31 -15.13 5.73
CA ILE A 246 18.74 -15.04 7.12
C ILE A 246 19.25 -16.42 7.57
N TYR A 247 20.57 -16.60 7.50
CA TYR A 247 21.24 -17.84 7.95
C TYR A 247 21.70 -17.79 9.42
N GLU A 248 21.85 -16.60 9.99
CA GLU A 248 22.53 -16.40 11.29
C GLU A 248 21.65 -16.67 12.52
N ILE A 249 20.35 -16.91 12.33
CA ILE A 249 19.44 -17.21 13.45
C ILE A 249 19.48 -18.71 13.73
N ASP A 250 20.19 -19.10 14.79
CA ASP A 250 20.06 -20.42 15.41
C ASP A 250 18.72 -20.48 16.15
N SER A 251 17.67 -20.92 15.45
CA SER A 251 16.33 -21.05 15.99
C SER A 251 15.85 -22.48 16.02
N ASN A 252 15.35 -22.88 17.19
CA ASN A 252 14.42 -23.98 17.35
C ASN A 252 13.25 -23.89 16.37
N THR A 253 12.79 -25.02 15.82
CA THR A 253 11.55 -25.05 15.04
C THR A 253 10.35 -24.72 15.93
N LEU A 254 9.28 -24.14 15.37
CA LEU A 254 8.07 -23.84 16.13
C LEU A 254 7.53 -25.06 16.89
N ASP A 255 7.53 -26.23 16.24
CA ASP A 255 7.09 -27.50 16.83
C ASP A 255 7.92 -27.92 18.05
N SER A 256 9.21 -27.54 18.11
CA SER A 256 10.08 -27.85 19.25
C SER A 256 9.90 -26.91 20.44
N LEU A 257 9.26 -25.75 20.24
CA LEU A 257 9.00 -24.77 21.31
C LEU A 257 7.74 -25.09 22.12
N GLY A 258 6.79 -25.85 21.53
CA GLY A 258 5.56 -26.31 22.19
C GLY A 258 4.38 -26.36 21.24
N ASP A 259 3.23 -26.83 21.73
CA ASP A 259 1.99 -26.86 20.95
C ASP A 259 1.50 -25.46 20.58
N ILE A 260 0.86 -25.33 19.41
CA ILE A 260 0.27 -24.09 18.86
C ILE A 260 -0.59 -23.39 19.92
N THR A 261 -1.41 -24.14 20.66
CA THR A 261 -2.28 -23.60 21.71
C THR A 261 -1.48 -22.96 22.85
N ALA A 262 -0.38 -23.61 23.26
CA ALA A 262 0.49 -23.14 24.32
C ALA A 262 1.29 -21.90 23.87
N LEU A 263 1.85 -21.92 22.65
CA LEU A 263 2.58 -20.80 22.07
C LEU A 263 1.70 -19.56 21.94
N LYS A 264 0.48 -19.73 21.40
CA LYS A 264 -0.52 -18.66 21.31
C LYS A 264 -0.85 -18.05 22.66
N LYS A 265 -1.09 -18.88 23.68
CA LYS A 265 -1.40 -18.42 25.04
C LYS A 265 -0.24 -17.63 25.64
N ALA A 266 1.00 -18.07 25.41
CA ALA A 266 2.20 -17.36 25.86
C ALA A 266 2.31 -15.97 25.21
N LEU A 267 2.11 -15.87 23.90
CA LEU A 267 2.14 -14.59 23.18
C LEU A 267 1.02 -13.64 23.61
N ILE A 268 -0.20 -14.13 23.85
CA ILE A 268 -1.31 -13.31 24.34
C ILE A 268 -0.98 -12.72 25.72
N ASN A 269 -0.41 -13.53 26.62
CA ASN A 269 -0.01 -13.07 27.94
C ASN A 269 1.12 -12.05 27.87
N GLU A 270 2.13 -12.29 27.02
CA GLU A 270 3.20 -11.34 26.75
C GLU A 270 2.65 -10.03 26.19
N ARG A 271 1.73 -10.09 25.20
CA ARG A 271 1.14 -8.89 24.61
C ARG A 271 0.42 -8.01 25.64
N ARG A 272 -0.29 -8.62 26.59
CA ARG A 272 -1.01 -7.92 27.67
C ARG A 272 -0.09 -7.14 28.61
N SER A 273 1.17 -7.53 28.75
CA SER A 273 2.15 -6.82 29.58
C SER A 273 2.98 -5.78 28.82
N GLN A 274 2.79 -5.66 27.49
CA GLN A 274 3.52 -4.70 26.66
C GLN A 274 2.72 -3.43 26.38
N PHE A 275 3.29 -2.28 26.71
CA PHE A 275 2.73 -0.95 26.41
C PHE A 275 3.37 -0.29 25.17
N ASN A 276 4.44 -0.88 24.63
CA ASN A 276 5.08 -0.37 23.42
C ASN A 276 4.27 -0.76 22.18
N THR A 277 3.89 0.23 21.37
CA THR A 277 3.04 0.04 20.18
C THR A 277 3.61 -0.98 19.19
N ARG A 278 4.90 -0.87 18.84
CA ARG A 278 5.57 -1.80 17.93
C ARG A 278 5.52 -3.24 18.48
N LYS A 279 5.88 -3.43 19.75
CA LYS A 279 5.84 -4.75 20.38
C LYS A 279 4.44 -5.33 20.40
N HIS A 280 3.43 -4.51 20.69
CA HIS A 280 2.05 -4.94 20.71
C HIS A 280 1.57 -5.36 19.32
N GLU A 281 1.99 -4.65 18.28
CA GLU A 281 1.72 -4.96 16.88
C GLU A 281 2.40 -6.27 16.45
N LEU A 282 3.72 -6.38 16.65
CA LEU A 282 4.49 -7.60 16.33
C LEU A 282 3.90 -8.85 17.00
N LEU A 283 3.59 -8.77 18.30
CA LEU A 283 2.97 -9.89 19.02
C LEU A 283 1.59 -10.23 18.47
N SER A 284 0.84 -9.25 17.96
CA SER A 284 -0.46 -9.49 17.32
C SER A 284 -0.32 -10.23 16.00
N TYR A 285 0.67 -9.88 15.19
CA TYR A 285 0.99 -10.62 13.96
C TYR A 285 1.48 -12.04 14.26
N LEU A 286 2.34 -12.23 15.26
CA LEU A 286 2.80 -13.57 15.67
C LEU A 286 1.63 -14.48 16.10
N ILE A 287 0.66 -13.93 16.83
CA ILE A 287 -0.55 -14.67 17.22
C ILE A 287 -1.35 -15.09 15.97
N ALA A 288 -1.59 -14.16 15.03
CA ALA A 288 -2.34 -14.44 13.81
C ALA A 288 -1.64 -15.48 12.92
N TYR A 289 -0.31 -15.37 12.75
CA TYR A 289 0.49 -16.30 11.96
C TYR A 289 0.43 -17.73 12.50
N ILE A 290 0.59 -17.91 13.81
CA ILE A 290 0.54 -19.24 14.44
C ILE A 290 -0.88 -19.86 14.33
N GLU A 291 -1.93 -19.04 14.38
CA GLU A 291 -3.30 -19.51 14.16
C GLU A 291 -3.53 -19.97 12.72
N GLU A 292 -2.96 -19.28 11.75
CA GLU A 292 -3.09 -19.61 10.33
C GLU A 292 -2.28 -20.86 9.95
N GLU A 293 -1.05 -20.99 10.45
CA GLU A 293 -0.19 -22.16 10.24
C GLU A 293 -0.86 -23.46 10.73
N GLY A 294 -1.64 -23.37 11.82
CA GLY A 294 -2.47 -24.48 12.30
C GLY A 294 -3.61 -24.89 11.36
N LYS A 295 -4.11 -23.98 10.52
CA LYS A 295 -5.21 -24.22 9.56
C LYS A 295 -4.73 -24.72 8.20
N LEU A 296 -3.57 -24.25 7.74
CA LEU A 296 -3.03 -24.52 6.40
C LEU A 296 -2.61 -25.98 6.16
N LYS A 297 -2.57 -26.82 7.19
CA LYS A 297 -2.40 -28.28 7.03
C LYS A 297 -3.53 -28.96 6.25
N VAL A 298 -4.57 -28.23 5.82
CA VAL A 298 -5.81 -28.80 5.24
C VAL A 298 -6.08 -28.40 3.78
N LYS A 299 -5.55 -27.27 3.23
CA LYS A 299 -5.73 -26.89 1.80
C LYS A 299 -4.60 -25.97 1.28
N SER A 300 -4.21 -26.17 0.02
CA SER A 300 -3.34 -25.26 -0.75
C SER A 300 -4.16 -24.08 -1.28
N GLU A 301 -4.21 -22.99 -0.53
CA GLU A 301 -4.82 -21.72 -0.97
C GLU A 301 -3.75 -20.79 -1.56
N ALA A 302 -4.12 -20.03 -2.59
CA ALA A 302 -3.26 -19.02 -3.18
C ALA A 302 -3.05 -17.86 -2.19
N GLN A 303 -1.79 -17.47 -2.04
CA GLN A 303 -1.39 -16.36 -1.18
C GLN A 303 -1.18 -15.11 -2.03
N PHE A 304 -1.80 -14.00 -1.63
CA PHE A 304 -1.80 -12.75 -2.38
C PHE A 304 -1.09 -11.65 -1.60
N TYR A 305 -0.20 -10.92 -2.28
CA TYR A 305 0.35 -9.68 -1.78
C TYR A 305 0.33 -8.59 -2.86
N GLY A 306 -0.69 -7.73 -2.80
CA GLY A 306 -0.85 -6.64 -3.75
C GLY A 306 -2.14 -5.86 -3.56
N THR A 307 -2.58 -5.17 -4.60
CA THR A 307 -3.82 -4.39 -4.57
C THR A 307 -4.53 -4.47 -5.91
N ARG A 308 -5.87 -4.42 -5.88
CA ARG A 308 -6.69 -4.20 -7.07
C ARG A 308 -6.87 -2.70 -7.36
N ASN A 309 -6.74 -1.88 -6.32
CA ASN A 309 -6.98 -0.44 -6.39
C ASN A 309 -5.66 0.35 -6.44
N PHE A 310 -4.77 0.02 -7.38
CA PHE A 310 -3.48 0.72 -7.49
C PHE A 310 -3.66 2.20 -7.88
N ASN A 311 -4.77 2.55 -8.54
CA ASN A 311 -5.13 3.93 -8.84
C ASN A 311 -5.18 4.82 -7.58
N ILE A 312 -5.69 4.33 -6.44
CA ILE A 312 -5.79 5.12 -5.20
C ILE A 312 -4.38 5.40 -4.63
N ILE A 313 -3.45 4.44 -4.78
CA ILE A 313 -2.06 4.63 -4.38
C ILE A 313 -1.39 5.65 -5.28
N TRP A 314 -1.65 5.58 -6.60
CA TRP A 314 -1.18 6.56 -7.57
C TRP A 314 -1.66 7.99 -7.25
N GLU A 315 -2.95 8.18 -6.98
CA GLU A 315 -3.53 9.47 -6.57
C GLU A 315 -2.84 10.05 -5.33
N LYS A 316 -2.65 9.22 -4.29
CA LYS A 316 -1.91 9.64 -3.07
C LYS A 316 -0.45 9.94 -3.35
N ALA A 317 0.20 9.18 -4.23
CA ALA A 317 1.58 9.40 -4.58
C ALA A 317 1.77 10.74 -5.31
N VAL A 318 0.87 11.05 -6.26
CA VAL A 318 0.82 12.36 -6.93
C VAL A 318 0.60 13.50 -5.91
N SER A 319 -0.35 13.35 -4.99
CA SER A 319 -0.61 14.35 -3.94
C SER A 319 0.64 14.65 -3.09
N VAL A 320 1.40 13.64 -2.68
CA VAL A 320 2.66 13.84 -1.94
C VAL A 320 3.75 14.46 -2.82
N ALA A 321 3.96 13.91 -4.01
CA ALA A 321 5.03 14.33 -4.92
C ALA A 321 4.88 15.79 -5.37
N PHE A 322 3.66 16.26 -5.61
CA PHE A 322 3.37 17.64 -6.01
C PHE A 322 3.09 18.59 -4.83
N GLY A 323 3.16 18.10 -3.59
CA GLY A 323 3.02 18.92 -2.39
C GLY A 323 1.62 19.50 -2.25
N ASP A 324 0.61 18.63 -2.27
CA ASP A 324 -0.79 19.00 -2.22
C ASP A 324 -1.14 19.94 -1.06
N VAL A 325 -1.79 21.05 -1.42
CA VAL A 325 -2.23 22.10 -0.49
C VAL A 325 -3.74 22.23 -0.43
N LYS A 326 -4.53 21.27 -0.97
CA LYS A 326 -6.00 21.37 -1.00
C LYS A 326 -6.63 21.64 0.37
N ASP A 327 -6.07 21.09 1.44
CA ASP A 327 -6.54 21.32 2.81
C ASP A 327 -5.99 22.58 3.48
N LYS A 328 -5.08 23.32 2.82
CA LYS A 328 -4.35 24.48 3.36
C LYS A 328 -4.69 25.81 2.68
N ILE A 329 -5.33 25.80 1.52
CA ILE A 329 -5.57 27.01 0.73
C ILE A 329 -6.65 27.91 1.37
N ILE A 330 -6.28 29.15 1.67
CA ILE A 330 -7.18 30.32 1.63
C ILE A 330 -6.65 31.36 0.63
N GLY A 331 -7.56 32.04 -0.07
CA GLY A 331 -7.27 33.33 -0.70
C GLY A 331 -6.88 34.41 0.33
N ASN A 332 -6.03 35.34 -0.11
CA ASN A 332 -5.59 36.56 0.61
C ASN A 332 -4.78 36.37 1.91
N GLY A 333 -3.94 35.33 2.00
CA GLY A 333 -2.81 35.32 2.94
C GLY A 333 -3.11 34.92 4.40
N GLU A 334 -4.33 34.46 4.71
CA GLU A 334 -4.62 33.76 5.97
C GLU A 334 -4.50 32.24 5.76
N GLU A 335 -4.08 31.46 6.77
CA GLU A 335 -4.08 29.98 6.75
C GLU A 335 -5.30 29.42 7.49
N ARG A 336 -6.19 28.70 6.79
CA ARG A 336 -7.39 28.03 7.31
C ARG A 336 -7.75 26.92 6.34
N ASN A 337 -8.38 25.89 6.86
CA ASN A 337 -8.64 24.66 6.15
C ASN A 337 -9.84 24.78 5.18
N TYR A 338 -9.69 24.34 3.92
CA TYR A 338 -10.75 24.37 2.88
C TYR A 338 -12.02 23.60 3.31
N SER A 339 -11.86 22.49 4.05
CA SER A 339 -13.00 21.76 4.62
C SER A 339 -13.80 22.60 5.62
N THR A 340 -13.14 23.53 6.33
CA THR A 340 -13.79 24.51 7.21
C THR A 340 -14.45 25.63 6.40
N TYR A 341 -13.89 25.99 5.24
CA TYR A 341 -14.44 26.99 4.33
C TYR A 341 -15.76 26.53 3.69
N ILE A 342 -15.83 25.29 3.16
CA ILE A 342 -17.06 24.74 2.57
C ILE A 342 -18.18 24.54 3.61
N LYS A 343 -17.81 24.17 4.84
CA LYS A 343 -18.78 23.96 5.92
C LYS A 343 -19.33 25.27 6.51
N ASN A 344 -18.80 26.43 6.11
CA ASN A 344 -19.27 27.71 6.64
C ASN A 344 -20.58 28.16 5.95
N PRO A 345 -21.69 28.30 6.70
CA PRO A 345 -22.99 28.64 6.15
C PRO A 345 -23.12 30.05 5.54
N GLU A 346 -22.16 30.95 5.80
CA GLU A 346 -22.13 32.32 5.24
C GLU A 346 -21.28 32.41 3.96
N LYS A 347 -20.46 31.38 3.68
CA LYS A 347 -19.62 31.29 2.48
C LYS A 347 -20.22 30.36 1.40
N LYS A 348 -21.50 29.98 1.58
CA LYS A 348 -22.28 29.05 0.76
C LYS A 348 -22.33 29.37 -0.74
N GLU A 349 -22.36 30.65 -1.12
CA GLU A 349 -22.44 31.05 -2.54
C GLU A 349 -21.10 30.95 -3.27
N LYS A 350 -19.98 30.88 -2.53
CA LYS A 350 -18.62 30.99 -3.11
C LYS A 350 -17.93 29.65 -3.35
N THR A 351 -18.48 28.55 -2.82
CA THR A 351 -17.80 27.25 -2.80
C THR A 351 -18.21 26.32 -3.94
N HIS A 352 -19.30 26.65 -4.65
CA HIS A 352 -19.89 25.83 -5.73
C HIS A 352 -20.06 24.32 -5.37
N ALA A 353 -20.03 23.96 -4.09
CA ALA A 353 -20.20 22.59 -3.63
C ALA A 353 -21.70 22.24 -3.64
N PRO A 354 -22.11 21.10 -4.22
CA PRO A 354 -23.52 20.71 -4.23
C PRO A 354 -24.03 20.49 -2.79
N TYR A 355 -25.30 20.81 -2.58
CA TYR A 355 -25.99 20.63 -1.30
C TYR A 355 -27.39 20.08 -1.53
N TYR A 356 -27.85 19.26 -0.60
CA TYR A 356 -29.26 18.88 -0.53
C TYR A 356 -30.03 19.91 0.28
N CYS A 357 -31.17 20.38 -0.23
CA CYS A 357 -32.13 21.15 0.55
C CYS A 357 -33.30 20.22 0.91
N ILE A 358 -33.43 19.89 2.19
CA ILE A 358 -34.54 19.08 2.72
C ILE A 358 -35.24 19.90 3.79
N ASN A 359 -36.52 20.24 3.56
CA ASN A 359 -37.35 21.04 4.48
C ASN A 359 -36.72 22.38 4.86
N GLY A 360 -36.06 23.06 3.90
CA GLY A 360 -35.37 24.33 4.14
C GLY A 360 -34.01 24.20 4.85
N ASN A 361 -33.60 22.99 5.23
CA ASN A 361 -32.28 22.70 5.79
C ASN A 361 -31.31 22.26 4.69
N TYR A 362 -30.11 22.82 4.72
CA TYR A 362 -29.07 22.56 3.75
C TYR A 362 -28.06 21.55 4.30
N TYR A 363 -27.88 20.44 3.59
CA TYR A 363 -26.94 19.39 3.91
C TYR A 363 -25.82 19.43 2.86
N PRO A 364 -24.58 19.78 3.24
CA PRO A 364 -23.47 19.79 2.29
C PRO A 364 -23.23 18.35 1.81
N TRP A 365 -23.17 18.15 0.49
CA TRP A 365 -22.57 16.93 -0.05
C TRP A 365 -21.05 17.07 0.14
N ASP A 366 -20.35 15.95 0.38
CA ASP A 366 -18.91 15.86 0.14
C ASP A 366 -18.58 16.36 -1.29
N GLY A 367 -18.24 17.63 -1.40
CA GLY A 367 -18.14 18.31 -2.68
C GLY A 367 -17.13 17.67 -3.63
N LEU A 368 -17.13 18.14 -4.87
CA LEU A 368 -16.11 17.82 -5.87
C LEU A 368 -14.72 18.20 -5.32
N ARG A 369 -13.91 17.21 -4.94
CA ARG A 369 -12.51 17.38 -4.52
C ARG A 369 -11.56 16.88 -5.61
N PRO A 370 -10.58 17.68 -6.06
CA PRO A 370 -9.52 17.21 -6.91
C PRO A 370 -8.52 16.35 -6.12
N ASP A 371 -7.74 15.53 -6.81
CA ASP A 371 -6.74 14.67 -6.19
C ASP A 371 -5.61 15.48 -5.54
N CYS A 372 -5.15 16.53 -6.23
CA CYS A 372 -4.08 17.40 -5.74
C CYS A 372 -4.25 18.84 -6.23
N ILE A 373 -3.98 19.79 -5.34
CA ILE A 373 -3.78 21.19 -5.70
C ILE A 373 -2.34 21.56 -5.42
N CYS A 374 -1.65 22.03 -6.46
CA CYS A 374 -0.25 22.43 -6.40
C CYS A 374 -0.12 23.94 -6.64
N ILE A 375 0.70 24.61 -5.83
CA ILE A 375 1.06 26.02 -6.04
C ILE A 375 2.56 26.09 -6.32
N GLY A 376 2.91 26.49 -7.54
CA GLY A 376 4.28 26.67 -8.02
C GLY A 376 4.42 28.04 -8.69
N GLY A 377 5.42 28.83 -8.31
CA GLY A 377 5.59 30.19 -8.83
C GLY A 377 4.32 31.05 -8.66
N ASN A 378 3.77 31.55 -9.78
CA ASN A 378 2.50 32.28 -9.82
C ASN A 378 1.33 31.43 -10.38
N SER A 379 1.49 30.10 -10.44
CA SER A 379 0.52 29.16 -10.99
C SER A 379 -0.29 28.50 -9.87
N PHE A 380 -1.60 28.37 -10.09
CA PHE A 380 -2.50 27.50 -9.34
C PHE A 380 -2.87 26.32 -10.23
N SER A 381 -2.36 25.14 -9.90
CA SER A 381 -2.49 23.94 -10.71
C SER A 381 -3.42 22.94 -10.03
N ILE A 382 -4.48 22.55 -10.73
CA ILE A 382 -5.40 21.48 -10.32
C ILE A 382 -4.97 20.21 -11.03
N LEU A 383 -4.53 19.22 -10.25
CA LEU A 383 -4.04 17.94 -10.75
C LEU A 383 -5.05 16.84 -10.42
N ASP A 384 -5.44 16.09 -11.44
CA ASP A 384 -6.29 14.91 -11.34
C ASP A 384 -5.50 13.71 -11.86
N ALA A 385 -5.20 12.76 -10.98
CA ALA A 385 -4.32 11.66 -11.25
C ALA A 385 -5.11 10.53 -11.92
N LYS A 386 -4.69 10.16 -13.12
CA LYS A 386 -5.39 9.15 -13.92
C LYS A 386 -4.54 7.92 -14.14
N TYR A 387 -5.04 6.79 -13.67
CA TYR A 387 -4.40 5.50 -13.85
C TYR A 387 -4.89 4.79 -15.13
N TYR A 388 -4.61 5.41 -16.28
CA TYR A 388 -5.00 4.90 -17.61
C TYR A 388 -3.78 4.70 -18.51
N LEU A 389 -3.95 3.86 -19.53
CA LEU A 389 -3.01 3.68 -20.64
C LEU A 389 -3.68 4.10 -21.95
N PRO A 390 -3.45 5.34 -22.40
CA PRO A 390 -3.97 5.76 -23.69
C PRO A 390 -3.29 5.00 -24.83
N GLU A 391 -4.08 4.51 -25.76
CA GLU A 391 -3.63 3.85 -26.99
C GLU A 391 -4.16 4.60 -28.20
N ILE A 392 -3.36 4.69 -29.25
CA ILE A 392 -3.82 5.18 -30.55
C ILE A 392 -4.10 3.95 -31.41
N LYS A 393 -5.38 3.67 -31.68
CA LYS A 393 -5.81 2.63 -32.62
C LYS A 393 -6.53 3.29 -33.79
N ASP A 394 -6.03 3.09 -35.01
CA ASP A 394 -6.65 3.59 -36.24
C ASP A 394 -6.97 5.11 -36.23
N GLY A 395 -6.12 5.91 -35.58
CA GLY A 395 -6.32 7.35 -35.41
C GLY A 395 -7.28 7.75 -34.28
N ILE A 396 -7.94 6.79 -33.63
CA ILE A 396 -8.80 6.99 -32.45
C ILE A 396 -7.97 6.79 -31.18
N ARG A 397 -8.03 7.74 -30.26
CA ARG A 397 -7.41 7.62 -28.94
C ARG A 397 -8.34 6.88 -28.00
N VAL A 398 -7.98 5.66 -27.63
CA VAL A 398 -8.69 4.81 -26.67
C VAL A 398 -8.01 4.95 -25.31
N GLY A 399 -8.76 4.97 -24.20
CA GLY A 399 -8.17 5.03 -22.85
C GLY A 399 -7.71 6.42 -22.40
N LEU A 400 -8.17 7.49 -23.05
CA LEU A 400 -8.08 8.86 -22.51
C LEU A 400 -9.22 9.14 -21.51
N PRO A 401 -9.05 10.13 -20.61
CA PRO A 401 -10.13 10.60 -19.74
C PRO A 401 -11.40 10.94 -20.55
N GLY A 402 -12.52 10.40 -20.11
CA GLY A 402 -13.80 10.55 -20.80
C GLY A 402 -14.44 11.92 -20.54
N VAL A 403 -15.57 12.21 -21.21
CA VAL A 403 -16.29 13.49 -21.05
C VAL A 403 -16.61 13.80 -19.57
N GLY A 404 -16.95 12.78 -18.77
CA GLY A 404 -17.19 12.95 -17.34
C GLY A 404 -15.97 13.49 -16.57
N ASP A 405 -14.75 13.05 -16.89
CA ASP A 405 -13.52 13.55 -16.27
C ASP A 405 -13.23 15.00 -16.68
N ILE A 406 -13.48 15.35 -17.95
CA ILE A 406 -13.34 16.71 -18.47
C ILE A 406 -14.26 17.68 -17.73
N LEU A 407 -15.53 17.28 -17.57
CA LEU A 407 -16.52 18.07 -16.87
C LEU A 407 -16.11 18.25 -15.41
N LYS A 408 -15.70 17.17 -14.72
CA LYS A 408 -15.19 17.24 -13.34
C LYS A 408 -14.03 18.22 -13.20
N GLN A 409 -13.04 18.15 -14.11
CA GLN A 409 -11.85 19.00 -14.05
C GLN A 409 -12.19 20.49 -14.17
N HIS A 410 -13.03 20.87 -15.15
CA HIS A 410 -13.49 22.26 -15.28
C HIS A 410 -14.36 22.69 -14.10
N MET A 411 -15.17 21.78 -13.54
CA MET A 411 -15.96 22.07 -12.34
C MET A 411 -15.08 22.30 -11.12
N TYR A 412 -13.95 21.60 -10.97
CA TYR A 412 -12.96 21.92 -9.95
C TYR A 412 -12.46 23.36 -10.15
N GLN A 413 -11.98 23.73 -11.34
CA GLN A 413 -11.50 25.10 -11.58
C GLN A 413 -12.55 26.17 -11.25
N LYS A 414 -13.81 25.96 -11.63
CA LYS A 414 -14.90 26.87 -11.25
C LYS A 414 -15.10 26.92 -9.73
N GLY A 415 -15.08 25.77 -9.05
CA GLY A 415 -15.19 25.67 -7.60
C GLY A 415 -14.06 26.36 -6.83
N TYR A 416 -12.88 26.51 -7.43
CA TYR A 416 -11.73 27.22 -6.85
C TYR A 416 -11.58 28.66 -7.35
N LYS A 417 -12.48 29.18 -8.20
CA LYS A 417 -12.34 30.50 -8.85
C LYS A 417 -11.99 31.63 -7.87
N ASP A 418 -12.67 31.70 -6.73
CA ASP A 418 -12.46 32.72 -5.70
C ASP A 418 -11.15 32.54 -4.90
N LEU A 419 -10.57 31.33 -4.93
CA LEU A 419 -9.34 30.97 -4.21
C LEU A 419 -8.09 31.10 -5.08
N ILE A 420 -8.23 30.97 -6.40
CA ILE A 420 -7.12 31.08 -7.34
C ILE A 420 -6.55 32.51 -7.35
N GLY A 421 -7.42 33.52 -7.25
CA GLY A 421 -7.04 34.93 -7.32
C GLY A 421 -6.52 35.31 -8.71
N GLU A 422 -5.45 36.11 -8.77
CA GLU A 422 -4.79 36.55 -10.01
C GLU A 422 -3.74 35.54 -10.54
N ARG A 423 -3.61 34.37 -9.90
CA ARG A 423 -2.66 33.34 -10.32
C ARG A 423 -3.06 32.73 -11.66
N ALA A 424 -2.06 32.25 -12.41
CA ALA A 424 -2.30 31.49 -13.64
C ALA A 424 -3.03 30.18 -13.32
N LYS A 425 -4.16 29.93 -13.99
CA LYS A 425 -5.00 28.75 -13.80
C LYS A 425 -4.51 27.64 -14.70
N LYS A 426 -4.22 26.46 -14.16
CA LYS A 426 -3.75 25.31 -14.95
C LYS A 426 -4.47 24.04 -14.54
N ASN A 427 -4.92 23.26 -15.52
CA ASN A 427 -5.57 21.96 -15.32
C ASN A 427 -4.72 20.85 -15.90
N TYR A 428 -4.53 19.79 -15.13
CA TYR A 428 -3.71 18.66 -15.55
C TYR A 428 -4.36 17.32 -15.24
N PHE A 429 -4.34 16.43 -16.23
CA PHE A 429 -4.42 14.99 -16.00
C PHE A 429 -3.02 14.40 -15.88
N ILE A 430 -2.72 13.76 -14.75
CA ILE A 430 -1.39 13.18 -14.47
C ILE A 430 -1.46 11.66 -14.64
N LEU A 431 -0.83 11.15 -15.70
CA LEU A 431 -0.81 9.73 -16.05
C LEU A 431 0.58 9.14 -15.81
N PRO A 432 0.68 7.91 -15.27
CA PRO A 432 1.96 7.25 -15.10
C PRO A 432 2.52 6.76 -16.44
N THR A 433 3.84 6.77 -16.57
CA THR A 433 4.59 6.09 -17.64
C THR A 433 5.87 5.47 -17.09
N CYS A 434 6.35 4.41 -17.72
CA CYS A 434 7.74 3.99 -17.61
C CYS A 434 8.54 4.66 -18.75
N HIS A 435 9.79 5.05 -18.49
CA HIS A 435 10.74 5.75 -19.36
C HIS A 435 10.99 7.23 -19.02
N SER A 436 12.28 7.58 -19.04
CA SER A 436 12.87 8.89 -18.72
C SER A 436 12.54 10.02 -19.70
N SER A 437 11.89 9.72 -20.82
CA SER A 437 11.35 10.77 -21.68
C SER A 437 10.02 11.19 -21.09
N ASN A 438 9.99 12.33 -20.41
CA ASN A 438 8.79 13.12 -20.13
C ASN A 438 8.09 13.44 -21.47
N LYS A 439 7.49 12.43 -22.11
CA LYS A 439 6.76 12.57 -23.38
C LYS A 439 5.43 13.18 -23.03
N VAL A 440 5.48 14.50 -22.97
CA VAL A 440 4.36 15.37 -22.71
C VAL A 440 3.48 15.31 -23.96
N GLY A 441 2.53 14.40 -23.94
CA GLY A 441 1.44 14.41 -24.90
C GLY A 441 0.49 15.53 -24.53
N ILE A 442 0.73 16.76 -24.98
CA ILE A 442 -0.24 17.86 -24.84
C ILE A 442 -1.47 17.49 -25.70
N GLY A 443 -2.43 16.80 -25.09
CA GLY A 443 -3.79 16.81 -25.57
C GLY A 443 -4.46 18.04 -25.00
N ARG A 444 -4.61 19.11 -25.79
CA ARG A 444 -5.57 20.15 -25.46
C ARG A 444 -6.95 19.59 -25.74
N MET A 445 -7.81 19.60 -24.74
CA MET A 445 -9.20 19.18 -24.90
C MET A 445 -10.10 20.39 -24.75
N PRO A 446 -10.21 21.24 -25.79
CA PRO A 446 -11.14 22.36 -25.77
C PRO A 446 -12.55 21.78 -25.63
N SER A 447 -13.22 22.16 -24.55
CA SER A 447 -14.61 21.77 -24.35
C SER A 447 -15.51 22.78 -25.07
N PRO A 448 -16.23 22.42 -26.14
CA PRO A 448 -17.20 23.34 -26.75
C PRO A 448 -18.25 23.81 -25.72
N PHE A 449 -18.53 23.02 -24.68
CA PHE A 449 -19.44 23.36 -23.59
C PHE A 449 -18.98 24.55 -22.72
N PHE A 450 -17.68 24.83 -22.68
CA PHE A 450 -17.11 25.93 -21.89
C PHE A 450 -16.35 26.95 -22.74
N SER A 451 -16.57 26.96 -24.05
CA SER A 451 -15.93 27.88 -24.99
C SER A 451 -16.20 29.38 -24.72
N GLN A 452 -17.25 29.69 -23.94
CA GLN A 452 -17.60 31.05 -23.51
C GLN A 452 -17.24 31.35 -22.04
N GLU A 453 -16.55 30.43 -21.37
CA GLU A 453 -16.25 30.49 -19.94
C GLU A 453 -14.75 30.66 -19.71
N ASP A 454 -14.38 31.37 -18.64
CA ASP A 454 -12.97 31.61 -18.24
C ASP A 454 -12.38 30.37 -17.54
N VAL A 455 -12.29 29.27 -18.30
CA VAL A 455 -11.65 28.01 -17.91
C VAL A 455 -10.44 27.73 -18.80
N SER A 456 -9.37 27.20 -18.20
CA SER A 456 -8.14 26.87 -18.95
C SER A 456 -8.26 25.48 -19.55
N ASP A 457 -7.64 25.27 -20.72
CA ASP A 457 -7.49 23.95 -21.31
C ASP A 457 -6.94 22.94 -20.29
N ILE A 458 -7.36 21.69 -20.43
CA ILE A 458 -6.82 20.58 -19.64
C ILE A 458 -5.64 19.99 -20.42
N GLU A 459 -4.49 19.94 -19.77
CA GLU A 459 -3.28 19.31 -20.31
C GLU A 459 -3.13 17.89 -19.77
N VAL A 460 -2.67 16.96 -20.61
CA VAL A 460 -2.40 15.57 -20.22
C VAL A 460 -0.89 15.41 -20.10
N ILE A 461 -0.40 15.04 -18.92
CA ILE A 461 1.03 14.85 -18.67
C ILE A 461 1.28 13.39 -18.33
N PHE A 462 2.20 12.77 -19.08
CA PHE A 462 2.77 11.48 -18.73
C PHE A 462 4.02 11.71 -17.88
N ILE A 463 4.03 11.14 -16.68
CA ILE A 463 5.08 11.34 -15.69
C ILE A 463 5.71 10.00 -15.31
N ASP A 464 7.03 10.02 -15.11
CA ASP A 464 7.75 8.84 -14.64
C ASP A 464 7.19 8.39 -13.27
N ALA A 465 6.56 7.22 -13.27
CA ALA A 465 5.93 6.67 -12.09
C ALA A 465 6.95 6.39 -10.98
N ASP A 466 8.18 5.99 -11.30
CA ASP A 466 9.22 5.73 -10.29
C ASP A 466 9.56 7.00 -9.52
N LYS A 467 9.63 8.14 -10.21
CA LYS A 467 9.95 9.42 -9.58
C LYS A 467 8.86 9.84 -8.60
N VAL A 468 7.60 9.73 -9.03
CA VAL A 468 6.43 10.02 -8.17
C VAL A 468 6.37 9.07 -6.97
N LEU A 469 6.57 7.77 -7.18
CA LEU A 469 6.55 6.77 -6.12
C LEU A 469 7.73 6.93 -5.16
N LYS A 470 8.93 7.28 -5.63
CA LYS A 470 10.10 7.58 -4.76
C LYS A 470 9.82 8.79 -3.87
N ALA A 471 9.28 9.87 -4.43
CA ALA A 471 8.85 11.05 -3.68
C ALA A 471 7.77 10.69 -2.64
N TYR A 472 6.79 9.88 -3.05
CA TYR A 472 5.77 9.33 -2.15
C TYR A 472 6.39 8.55 -1.00
N LEU A 473 7.28 7.58 -1.27
CA LEU A 473 7.93 6.75 -0.25
C LEU A 473 8.72 7.60 0.75
N GLN A 474 9.47 8.59 0.27
CA GLN A 474 10.26 9.52 1.08
C GLN A 474 9.43 10.56 1.83
N ASN A 475 8.11 10.63 1.57
CA ASN A 475 7.21 11.62 2.15
C ASN A 475 7.63 13.07 1.84
N LYS A 476 8.15 13.29 0.64
CA LYS A 476 8.73 14.57 0.23
C LYS A 476 8.15 14.98 -1.12
N LYS A 477 7.84 16.27 -1.27
CA LYS A 477 7.56 16.86 -2.58
C LYS A 477 8.80 16.83 -3.47
N ASP A 478 8.60 16.77 -4.77
CA ASP A 478 9.66 16.80 -5.78
C ASP A 478 9.59 18.11 -6.56
N ASP A 479 10.56 19.00 -6.32
CA ASP A 479 10.57 20.33 -6.93
C ASP A 479 10.78 20.27 -8.45
N GLU A 480 11.45 19.24 -8.98
CA GLU A 480 11.61 19.08 -10.43
C GLU A 480 10.27 18.71 -11.08
N LEU A 481 9.47 17.84 -10.45
CA LEU A 481 8.13 17.53 -10.93
C LEU A 481 7.22 18.76 -10.92
N ILE A 482 7.31 19.60 -9.89
CA ILE A 482 6.55 20.85 -9.81
C ILE A 482 7.01 21.81 -10.90
N CYS A 483 8.33 21.97 -11.10
CA CYS A 483 8.89 22.81 -12.15
C CYS A 483 8.45 22.37 -13.55
N LEU A 484 8.25 21.08 -13.82
CA LEU A 484 7.73 20.61 -15.11
C LEU A 484 6.41 21.31 -15.46
N LEU A 485 5.50 21.51 -14.49
CA LEU A 485 4.21 22.19 -14.73
C LEU A 485 4.37 23.63 -15.26
N ASP A 486 5.47 24.30 -14.95
CA ASP A 486 5.72 25.68 -15.39
C ASP A 486 6.38 25.79 -16.76
N HIS A 487 7.07 24.73 -17.22
CA HIS A 487 7.76 24.71 -18.52
C HIS A 487 6.84 24.42 -19.71
N PHE A 488 5.56 24.09 -19.48
CA PHE A 488 4.59 23.79 -20.55
C PHE A 488 3.87 25.02 -21.13
N ASN A 489 4.28 26.23 -20.75
CA ASN A 489 3.86 27.46 -21.41
C ASN A 489 4.64 27.65 -22.74
N LEU A 490 4.29 26.89 -23.78
CA LEU A 490 4.70 27.16 -25.18
C LEU A 490 3.49 27.46 -26.06
#